data_AF-A0A7W7LGF1-F1
#
_entry.id   AF-A0A7W7LGF1-F1
#
_cell.length_a   1.000
_cell.length_b   1.000
_cell.length_c   1.000
_cell.angle_alpha   90.00
_cell.angle_beta   90.00
_cell.angle_gamma   90.00
#
_symmetry.space_group_name_H-M   'P 1'
#
loop_
_entity.id
_entity.type
_entity.pdbx_description
1 polymer ?
#
loop_
_entity_poly.entity_id
_entity_poly.type
_entity_poly.pdbx_seq_one_letter_code
_entity_poly.pdbx_strand_id
1 'polypeptide(L)' 'MAVNKAELVVALKEGRLAYELGEQVADCPYPPGDPLRAAWLRGWAAARDEREGGAGEG' A
#
# COMPACT_ATOMS: atom_id res chain seq x y z
N MET A 1 -0.87 5.04 21.31
CA MET A 1 -1.97 4.18 20.85
C MET A 1 -1.33 3.02 20.11
N ALA A 2 -1.62 1.78 20.50
CA ALA A 2 -1.09 0.61 19.78
C ALA A 2 -1.86 0.50 18.47
N VAL A 3 -1.17 0.66 17.34
CA VAL A 3 -1.78 0.38 16.04
C VAL A 3 -2.20 -1.09 16.03
N ASN A 4 -3.48 -1.33 15.74
CA ASN A 4 -4.01 -2.67 15.77
C ASN A 4 -3.54 -3.43 14.52
N LYS A 5 -3.18 -4.70 14.67
CA LYS A 5 -2.70 -5.53 13.56
C LYS A 5 -3.73 -5.62 12.41
N ALA A 6 -5.01 -5.52 12.74
CA ALA A 6 -6.10 -5.42 11.77
C ALA A 6 -6.04 -4.15 10.92
N GLU A 7 -5.72 -3.00 11.52
CA GLU A 7 -5.62 -1.72 10.80
C GLU A 7 -4.43 -1.73 9.83
N LEU A 8 -3.30 -2.34 10.23
CA LEU A 8 -2.17 -2.54 9.31
C LEU A 8 -2.56 -3.37 8.09
N VAL A 9 -3.36 -4.43 8.29
CA VAL A 9 -3.84 -5.28 7.19
C VAL A 9 -4.82 -4.53 6.29
N VAL A 10 -5.70 -3.71 6.87
CA VAL A 10 -6.62 -2.84 6.11
C VAL A 10 -5.82 -1.85 5.27
N ALA A 11 -4.90 -1.11 5.88
CA ALA A 11 -4.05 -0.16 5.18
C ALA A 11 -3.25 -0.82 4.04
N LEU A 12 -2.72 -2.02 4.27
CA LEU A 12 -2.07 -2.84 3.22
C LEU A 12 -2.98 -3.11 2.03
N LYS A 13 -4.23 -3.53 2.29
CA LYS A 13 -5.21 -3.80 1.23
C LYS A 13 -5.64 -2.54 0.50
N GLU A 14 -5.82 -1.44 1.23
CA GLU A 14 -6.13 -0.13 0.64
C GLU A 14 -5.00 0.35 -0.28
N GLY A 15 -3.74 0.17 0.10
CA GLY A 15 -2.61 0.54 -0.74
C GLY A 15 -2.57 -0.24 -2.04
N ARG A 16 -2.85 -1.55 -1.98
CA ARG A 16 -2.96 -2.39 -3.17
C ARG A 16 -4.11 -1.94 -4.08
N LEU A 17 -5.29 -1.70 -3.50
CA LEU A 17 -6.46 -1.23 -4.24
C LEU A 17 -6.22 0.14 -4.88
N ALA A 18 -5.55 1.06 -4.18
CA ALA A 18 -5.21 2.38 -4.68
C ALA A 18 -4.34 2.29 -5.93
N TYR A 19 -3.36 1.38 -5.97
CA TYR A 19 -2.58 1.13 -7.19
C TYR A 19 -3.45 0.56 -8.32
N GLU A 20 -4.34 -0.39 -8.01
CA GLU A 20 -5.29 -0.97 -8.99
C GLU A 20 -6.24 0.10 -9.57
N LEU A 21 -6.60 1.12 -8.77
CA LEU A 21 -7.39 2.28 -9.18
C LEU A 21 -6.57 3.35 -9.94
N GLY A 22 -5.24 3.24 -9.96
CA GLY A 22 -4.35 4.22 -10.59
C GLY A 22 -4.05 5.44 -9.71
N GLU A 23 -4.33 5.38 -8.41
CA GLU A 23 -3.97 6.41 -7.44
C GLU A 23 -2.47 6.39 -7.15
N GLN A 24 -1.94 7.57 -6.82
CA GLN A 24 -0.52 7.74 -6.54
C GLN A 24 -0.26 7.63 -5.04
N VAL A 25 1.00 7.37 -4.69
CA VAL A 25 1.47 7.39 -3.30
C VAL A 25 1.21 8.71 -2.58
N ALA A 26 1.13 9.82 -3.34
CA ALA A 26 0.82 11.14 -2.81
C ALA A 26 -0.63 11.27 -2.30
N ASP A 27 -1.56 10.47 -2.84
CA ASP A 27 -2.97 10.44 -2.44
C ASP A 27 -3.20 9.60 -1.16
N CYS A 28 -2.14 9.07 -0.55
CA CYS A 28 -2.22 8.31 0.68
C CYS A 28 -2.88 9.14 1.81
N PRO A 29 -4.02 8.70 2.38
CA PRO A 29 -4.75 9.46 3.39
C PRO A 29 -4.07 9.47 4.77
N TYR A 30 -3.02 8.67 4.95
CA TYR A 30 -2.32 8.51 6.22
C TYR A 30 -1.22 9.56 6.42
N PRO A 31 -1.13 10.20 7.60
CA PRO A 31 -0.11 11.20 7.88
C PRO A 31 1.32 10.64 7.79
N PRO A 32 2.32 11.49 7.49
CA PRO A 32 3.71 11.11 7.60
C PRO A 32 4.07 10.79 9.07
N GLY A 33 4.58 9.58 9.31
CA GLY A 33 4.90 9.08 10.65
C GLY A 33 3.93 8.00 11.17
N ASP A 34 2.80 7.80 10.50
CA ASP A 34 1.85 6.76 10.88
C ASP A 34 2.30 5.36 10.44
N PRO A 35 2.23 4.34 11.31
CA PRO A 35 2.50 2.95 10.94
C PRO A 35 1.58 2.45 9.83
N LEU A 36 0.35 2.99 9.76
CA LEU A 36 -0.62 2.69 8.71
C LEU A 36 -0.15 3.15 7.34
N ARG A 37 0.52 4.31 7.26
CA ARG A 37 1.15 4.79 6.02
C ARG A 37 2.19 3.80 5.52
N ALA A 38 3.04 3.28 6.41
CA ALA A 38 4.04 2.29 6.04
C ALA A 38 3.41 0.99 5.51
N ALA A 39 2.29 0.55 6.09
CA ALA A 39 1.56 -0.62 5.61
C ALA A 39 0.90 -0.35 4.25
N TRP A 40 0.25 0.79 4.08
CA TRP A 40 -0.35 1.21 2.82
C TRP A 40 0.67 1.29 1.69
N LEU A 41 1.83 1.92 1.93
CA LEU A 41 2.90 2.01 0.94
C LEU A 41 3.44 0.63 0.54
N ARG A 42 3.52 -0.31 1.49
CA ARG A 42 3.90 -1.70 1.19
C ARG A 42 2.90 -2.39 0.28
N GLY A 43 1.61 -2.21 0.52
CA GLY A 43 0.55 -2.77 -0.34
C GLY A 43 0.56 -2.19 -1.75
N TRP A 44 0.69 -0.88 -1.86
CA TRP A 44 0.79 -0.17 -3.13
C TRP A 44 2.03 -0.59 -3.92
N ALA A 45 3.19 -0.66 -3.27
CA ALA A 45 4.43 -1.10 -3.88
C ALA A 45 4.38 -2.58 -4.30
N ALA A 46 3.76 -3.45 -3.51
CA ALA A 46 3.57 -4.86 -3.87
C ALA A 46 2.66 -4.98 -5.10
N ALA A 47 1.53 -4.28 -5.16
CA ALA A 47 0.65 -4.28 -6.31
C ALA A 47 1.33 -3.74 -7.58
N ARG A 48 2.15 -2.71 -7.40
CA ARG A 48 3.01 -2.18 -8.47
C ARG A 48 4.01 -3.21 -8.95
N ASP A 49 4.72 -3.87 -8.05
CA ASP A 49 5.68 -4.93 -8.38
C ASP A 49 5.00 -6.12 -9.05
N GLU A 50 3.81 -6.54 -8.59
CA GLU A 50 3.01 -7.59 -9.24
C GLU A 50 2.65 -7.19 -10.68
N ARG A 51 2.33 -5.91 -10.92
CA ARG A 51 1.83 -5.41 -12.22
C ARG A 51 2.93 -4.99 -13.19
N GLU A 52 4.06 -4.50 -12.69
CA GLU A 52 5.25 -4.13 -13.47
C GLU A 52 6.24 -5.31 -13.59
N GLY A 53 6.45 -6.07 -12.51
CA GLY A 53 7.25 -7.29 -12.44
C GLY A 53 6.59 -8.50 -13.11
N GLY A 54 5.25 -8.47 -13.32
CA GLY A 54 4.58 -9.37 -14.26
C GLY A 54 5.03 -9.20 -15.72
N ALA A 55 5.80 -8.15 -16.04
CA ALA A 55 6.44 -7.95 -17.33
C ALA A 55 7.97 -8.20 -17.32
N GLY A 56 8.52 -8.76 -16.24
CA GLY A 56 9.96 -8.98 -16.06
C GLY A 56 10.30 -10.33 -15.42
N GLU A 57 10.14 -11.38 -16.22
CA GLU A 57 10.95 -12.62 -16.28
C GLU A 57 11.31 -13.40 -14.99
N GLY A 58 10.88 -14.67 -14.98
CA GLY A 58 11.31 -15.74 -14.07
C GLY A 58 10.47 -16.99 -14.22
#